data_AF-A0A8J4BF22-F1
#
_entry.id   AF-A0A8J4BF22-F1
#
_cell.length_a   1.000
_cell.length_b   1.000
_cell.length_c   1.000
_cell.angle_alpha   90.00
_cell.angle_beta   90.00
_cell.angle_gamma   90.00
#
_symmetry.space_group_name_H-M   'P 1'
#
loop_
_entity.id
_entity.type
_entity.pdbx_description
1 polymer ?
#
loop_
_entity_poly.entity_id
_entity_poly.type
_entity_poly.pdbx_seq_one_letter_code
_entity_poly.pdbx_strand_id
1 'polypeptide(L)'
;MVGVGDTSGKIPPEITRQATEKCTQLTPLEAAHIYAILKQTLEKLALVGVITVDPKVQAHELTQSVGEEISRMIAEQKKLEGRFEELVAMQHVLRHQPNKTKLMENQNELQKVAEALRQSTKQLCRNLKDNPNVAENMLKVASERQALQLLLSGCLNEIEVFGKLQPLLESVMAQEAAEQAMEETIEREKNTTAAVRQLRNDLREEKLDHEERMKEKKKGLVALKEQLKTLKMDTAVSTRYLSKELTAVNEHERRLQRTQLQDLLKELGLVQQQIDIEKAVHATQADFLRQIAAKMQEDSVSWASRHDEDLAAREKELEMLKQQHARDLLELKKAEEKYKMEQALKRERELKAAEERERAEFEDMREARRVQAAIIIQAWWRGYRVRKALAGGGKKTKKVSKKKK
;
A
#
# COMPACT_ATOMS: atom_id res chain seq x y z
N MET A 1 23.20 -15.24 65.97
CA MET A 1 23.82 -16.33 66.77
C MET A 1 25.33 -16.18 66.62
N VAL A 2 25.89 -15.15 67.25
CA VAL A 2 27.33 -14.88 67.26
C VAL A 2 27.81 -15.42 68.59
N GLY A 3 28.75 -16.35 68.56
CA GLY A 3 29.26 -17.04 69.74
C GLY A 3 29.75 -16.01 70.75
N VAL A 4 29.07 -15.97 71.89
CA VAL A 4 29.62 -15.39 73.12
C VAL A 4 30.82 -16.27 73.44
N GLY A 5 32.01 -15.78 73.07
CA GLY A 5 33.27 -16.40 73.41
C GLY A 5 33.32 -16.49 74.93
N ASP A 6 33.37 -17.71 75.42
CA ASP A 6 33.45 -18.06 76.82
C ASP A 6 34.76 -17.47 77.39
N THR A 7 34.69 -16.26 77.95
CA THR A 7 35.80 -15.62 78.65
C THR A 7 35.93 -16.26 80.03
N SER A 8 36.29 -17.55 80.06
CA SER A 8 37.01 -18.05 81.22
C SER A 8 38.26 -17.17 81.32
N GLY A 9 38.45 -16.47 82.44
CA GLY A 9 39.53 -15.50 82.68
C GLY A 9 40.94 -16.12 82.71
N LYS A 10 41.18 -17.13 81.88
CA LYS A 10 42.46 -17.79 81.68
C LYS A 10 43.18 -17.06 80.56
N ILE A 11 44.38 -16.61 80.87
CA ILE A 11 45.31 -16.03 79.90
C ILE A 11 45.52 -17.04 78.78
N PRO A 12 45.38 -16.66 77.50
CA PRO A 12 45.60 -17.56 76.38
C PRO A 12 46.99 -18.21 76.44
N PRO A 13 47.11 -19.52 76.14
CA PRO A 13 48.38 -20.25 76.27
C PRO A 13 49.49 -19.67 75.37
N GLU A 14 49.12 -19.03 74.27
CA GLU A 14 50.05 -18.33 73.38
C GLU A 14 50.71 -17.14 74.09
N ILE A 15 49.97 -16.41 74.92
CA ILE A 15 50.47 -15.26 75.69
C ILE A 15 51.37 -15.76 76.82
N THR A 16 50.99 -16.83 77.51
CA THR A 16 51.83 -17.49 78.53
C THR A 16 53.16 -17.95 77.95
N ARG A 17 53.15 -18.52 76.74
CA ARG A 17 54.37 -18.92 76.03
C ARG A 17 55.24 -17.71 75.65
N GLN A 18 54.66 -16.65 75.10
CA GLN A 18 55.44 -15.46 74.77
C GLN A 18 55.97 -14.74 76.01
N ALA A 19 55.22 -14.73 77.11
CA ALA A 19 55.66 -14.16 78.37
C ALA A 19 56.82 -14.97 78.98
N THR A 20 56.78 -16.29 78.97
CA THR A 20 57.92 -17.14 79.41
C THR A 20 59.18 -16.91 78.58
N GLU A 21 59.05 -16.74 77.26
CA GLU A 21 60.17 -16.44 76.35
C GLU A 21 60.75 -15.03 76.58
N LYS A 22 59.91 -14.04 76.90
CA LYS A 22 60.33 -12.65 77.17
C LYS A 22 60.77 -12.40 78.62
N CYS A 23 60.41 -13.26 79.57
CA CYS A 23 60.69 -13.06 81.00
C CYS A 23 62.14 -13.44 81.34
N THR A 24 62.94 -12.43 81.64
CA THR A 24 64.33 -12.58 82.08
C THR A 24 64.44 -12.81 83.58
N GLN A 25 65.47 -13.54 84.01
CA GLN A 25 65.75 -13.76 85.44
C GLN A 25 66.28 -12.47 86.07
N LEU A 26 65.74 -12.10 87.23
CA LEU A 26 66.14 -10.89 87.96
C LEU A 26 67.46 -11.12 88.70
N THR A 27 68.28 -10.09 88.80
CA THR A 27 69.44 -10.15 89.71
C THR A 27 68.96 -10.16 91.18
N PRO A 28 69.75 -10.68 92.14
CA PRO A 28 69.34 -10.75 93.54
C PRO A 28 68.98 -9.39 94.15
N LEU A 29 69.69 -8.33 93.72
CA LEU A 29 69.44 -6.96 94.17
C LEU A 29 68.13 -6.40 93.58
N GLU A 30 67.87 -6.64 92.29
CA GLU A 30 66.62 -6.23 91.63
C GLU A 30 65.42 -6.97 92.21
N ALA A 31 65.54 -8.29 92.42
CA ALA A 31 64.51 -9.10 93.04
C ALA A 31 64.15 -8.58 94.44
N ALA A 32 65.14 -8.25 95.27
CA ALA A 32 64.91 -7.71 96.61
C ALA A 32 64.23 -6.33 96.59
N HIS A 33 64.66 -5.42 95.71
CA HIS A 33 64.05 -4.10 95.58
C HIS A 33 62.60 -4.18 95.08
N ILE A 34 62.36 -4.95 94.02
CA ILE A 34 61.02 -5.12 93.44
C ILE A 34 60.10 -5.80 94.46
N TYR A 35 60.57 -6.84 95.14
CA TYR A 35 59.82 -7.52 96.19
C TYR A 35 59.39 -6.56 97.30
N ALA A 36 60.31 -5.73 97.81
CA ALA A 36 60.00 -4.77 98.86
C ALA A 36 58.92 -3.75 98.42
N ILE A 37 59.01 -3.26 97.18
CA ILE A 37 58.02 -2.33 96.61
C ILE A 37 56.66 -3.02 96.46
N LEU A 38 56.61 -4.20 95.84
CA LEU A 38 55.35 -4.94 95.61
C LEU A 38 54.68 -5.36 96.93
N LYS A 39 55.48 -5.70 97.94
CA LYS A 39 54.97 -6.01 99.28
C LYS A 39 54.36 -4.78 99.93
N GLN A 40 55.05 -3.63 99.88
CA GLN A 40 54.52 -2.38 100.41
C GLN A 40 53.26 -1.91 99.68
N THR A 41 53.18 -2.09 98.36
CA THR A 41 51.97 -1.74 97.59
C THR A 41 50.81 -2.68 97.91
N LEU A 42 51.06 -3.98 98.07
CA LEU A 42 50.05 -4.95 98.48
C LEU A 42 49.49 -4.62 99.87
N GLU A 43 50.34 -4.28 100.83
CA GLU A 43 49.94 -3.86 102.19
C GLU A 43 49.09 -2.59 102.16
N LYS A 44 49.50 -1.57 101.38
CA LYS A 44 48.71 -0.34 101.20
C LYS A 44 47.36 -0.62 100.52
N LEU A 45 47.34 -1.50 99.51
CA LEU A 45 46.12 -1.87 98.80
C LEU A 45 45.15 -2.67 99.69
N ALA A 46 45.68 -3.54 100.55
CA ALA A 46 44.91 -4.24 101.57
C ALA A 46 44.33 -3.26 102.60
N LEU A 47 45.12 -2.27 103.05
CA LEU A 47 44.65 -1.22 103.95
C LEU A 47 43.50 -0.42 103.35
N VAL A 48 43.57 -0.04 102.07
CA VAL A 48 42.45 0.60 101.36
C VAL A 48 41.22 -0.31 101.33
N GLY A 49 41.40 -1.63 101.17
CA GLY A 49 40.33 -2.63 101.31
C GLY A 49 39.63 -2.61 102.67
N VAL A 50 40.40 -2.45 103.75
CA VAL A 50 39.90 -2.44 105.13
C VAL A 50 39.25 -1.09 105.49
N ILE A 51 39.75 0.02 104.94
CA ILE A 51 39.20 1.37 105.17
C ILE A 51 37.87 1.57 104.44
N THR A 52 37.70 0.98 103.26
CA THR A 52 36.42 1.05 102.55
C THR A 52 35.40 0.15 103.25
N VAL A 53 34.36 0.75 103.82
CA VAL A 53 33.14 0.07 104.31
C VAL A 53 32.52 -0.72 103.14
N ASP A 54 31.69 -1.73 103.45
CA ASP A 54 30.94 -2.55 102.49
C ASP A 54 30.59 -1.75 101.21
N PRO A 55 31.03 -2.20 100.02
CA PRO A 55 30.81 -1.51 98.74
C PRO A 55 29.37 -1.07 98.51
N LYS A 56 28.39 -1.78 99.09
CA LYS A 56 26.97 -1.42 99.02
C LYS A 56 26.61 -0.19 99.85
N VAL A 57 27.20 -0.05 101.03
CA VAL A 57 26.96 1.09 101.93
C VAL A 57 27.57 2.35 101.35
N GLN A 58 28.82 2.27 100.87
CA GLN A 58 29.48 3.39 100.21
C GLN A 58 28.81 3.77 98.87
N ALA A 59 28.31 2.79 98.12
CA ALA A 59 27.51 3.07 96.93
C ALA A 59 26.19 3.78 97.25
N HIS A 60 25.55 3.42 98.37
CA HIS A 60 24.33 4.08 98.81
C HIS A 60 24.58 5.54 99.22
N GLU A 61 25.65 5.81 99.98
CA GLU A 61 26.06 7.16 100.38
C GLU A 61 26.42 8.03 99.16
N LEU A 62 27.19 7.52 98.20
CA LEU A 62 27.50 8.26 96.97
C LEU A 62 26.25 8.51 96.13
N THR A 63 25.37 7.51 95.98
CA THR A 63 24.10 7.68 95.24
C THR A 63 23.21 8.73 95.90
N GLN A 64 23.16 8.75 97.23
CA GLN A 64 22.43 9.76 97.99
C GLN A 64 23.04 11.14 97.78
N SER A 65 24.37 11.29 97.86
CA SER A 65 25.04 12.58 97.63
C SER A 65 24.79 13.14 96.23
N VAL A 66 24.84 12.28 95.20
CA VAL A 66 24.53 12.64 93.80
C VAL A 66 23.04 12.98 93.66
N GLY A 67 22.15 12.25 94.34
CA GLY A 67 20.72 12.54 94.38
C GLY A 67 20.39 13.89 95.03
N GLU A 68 21.12 14.27 96.08
CA GLU A 68 21.01 15.56 96.75
C GLU A 68 21.54 16.71 95.88
N GLU A 69 22.62 16.49 95.12
CA GLU A 69 23.12 17.45 94.12
C GLU A 69 22.15 17.66 92.95
N ILE A 70 21.58 16.57 92.41
CA ILE A 70 20.54 16.66 91.35
C ILE A 70 19.32 17.41 91.87
N SER A 71 18.88 17.10 93.09
CA SER A 71 17.75 17.79 93.72
C SER A 71 18.02 19.29 93.93
N ARG A 72 19.24 19.66 94.34
CA ARG A 72 19.67 21.06 94.44
C ARG A 72 19.66 21.77 93.09
N MET A 73 20.19 21.16 92.04
CA MET A 73 20.17 21.73 90.69
C MET A 73 18.75 21.92 90.15
N ILE A 74 17.84 20.97 90.40
CA ILE A 74 16.43 21.10 89.99
C ILE A 74 15.76 22.27 90.72
N ALA A 75 16.05 22.46 92.01
CA ALA A 75 15.53 23.58 92.77
C ALA A 75 16.07 24.94 92.26
N GLU A 76 17.37 25.01 91.94
CA GLU A 76 17.97 26.20 91.32
C GLU A 76 17.39 26.49 89.94
N GLN A 77 17.17 25.46 89.12
CA GLN A 77 16.56 25.60 87.81
C GLN A 77 15.13 26.13 87.91
N LYS A 78 14.29 25.58 88.81
CA LYS A 78 12.95 26.11 89.07
C LYS A 78 12.95 27.58 89.52
N LYS A 79 13.95 27.97 90.31
CA LYS A 79 14.11 29.38 90.75
C LYS A 79 14.48 30.30 89.57
N LEU A 80 15.34 29.83 88.66
CA LEU A 80 15.69 30.56 87.44
C LEU A 80 14.49 30.65 86.47
N GLU A 81 13.70 29.59 86.33
CA GLU A 81 12.46 29.56 85.55
C GLU A 81 11.45 30.58 86.08
N GLY A 82 11.18 30.58 87.40
CA GLY A 82 10.29 31.57 88.02
C GLY A 82 10.76 33.02 87.82
N ARG A 83 12.06 33.29 87.99
CA ARG A 83 12.62 34.62 87.74
C ARG A 83 12.57 35.02 86.26
N PHE A 84 12.70 34.06 85.34
CA PHE A 84 12.54 34.30 83.91
C PHE A 84 11.10 34.67 83.57
N GLU A 85 10.12 33.92 84.09
CA GLU A 85 8.68 34.21 83.90
C GLU A 85 8.31 35.61 84.44
N GLU A 86 8.78 35.97 85.63
CA GLU A 86 8.59 37.31 86.20
C GLU A 86 9.16 38.41 85.30
N LEU A 87 10.39 38.23 84.79
CA LEU A 87 11.04 39.21 83.93
C LEU A 87 10.33 39.34 82.58
N VAL A 88 9.83 38.24 82.00
CA VAL A 88 9.01 38.25 80.76
C VAL A 88 7.68 38.97 80.99
N ALA A 89 6.99 38.71 82.10
CA ALA A 89 5.75 39.40 82.45
C ALA A 89 5.98 40.90 82.64
N MET A 90 7.06 41.28 83.34
CA MET A 90 7.46 42.68 83.49
C MET A 90 7.84 43.33 82.15
N GLN A 91 8.52 42.60 81.26
CA GLN A 91 8.89 43.09 79.93
C GLN A 91 7.65 43.46 79.11
N HIS A 92 6.60 42.63 79.15
CA HIS A 92 5.34 42.89 78.46
C HIS A 92 4.68 44.19 78.93
N VAL A 93 4.70 44.45 80.25
CA VAL A 93 4.18 45.69 80.85
C VAL A 93 5.05 46.90 80.50
N LEU A 94 6.37 46.77 80.64
CA LEU A 94 7.34 47.86 80.41
C LEU A 94 7.44 48.28 78.94
N ARG A 95 7.12 47.38 77.99
CA ARG A 95 7.11 47.68 76.55
C ARG A 95 6.10 48.78 76.17
N HIS A 96 5.04 48.94 76.96
CA HIS A 96 3.99 49.94 76.73
C HIS A 96 4.21 51.22 77.55
N GLN A 97 5.27 51.29 78.37
CA GLN A 97 5.58 52.46 79.18
C GLN A 97 6.59 53.38 78.46
N PRO A 98 6.52 54.70 78.68
CA PRO A 98 7.46 55.65 78.07
C PRO A 98 8.89 55.55 78.64
N ASN A 99 9.07 54.85 79.76
CA ASN A 99 10.36 54.74 80.45
C ASN A 99 11.26 53.66 79.82
N LYS A 100 12.08 54.08 78.85
CA LYS A 100 12.98 53.18 78.10
C LYS A 100 14.16 52.63 78.92
N THR A 101 14.59 53.29 79.99
CA THR A 101 15.75 52.82 80.79
C THR A 101 15.41 51.56 81.57
N LYS A 102 14.26 51.52 82.24
CA LYS A 102 13.77 50.33 82.97
C LYS A 102 13.51 49.14 82.04
N LEU A 103 13.08 49.39 80.81
CA LEU A 103 12.92 48.34 79.79
C LEU A 103 14.27 47.75 79.36
N MET A 104 15.30 48.58 79.22
CA MET A 104 16.66 48.14 78.85
C MET A 104 17.32 47.35 79.99
N GLU A 105 17.12 47.77 81.25
CA GLU A 105 17.57 47.02 82.43
C GLU A 105 16.87 45.65 82.54
N ASN A 106 15.55 45.60 82.33
CA ASN A 106 14.79 44.35 82.29
C ASN A 106 15.27 43.43 81.16
N GLN A 107 15.56 43.96 79.97
CA GLN A 107 16.13 43.19 78.86
C GLN A 107 17.50 42.60 79.19
N ASN A 108 18.38 43.38 79.83
CA ASN A 108 19.71 42.90 80.24
C ASN A 108 19.62 41.81 81.33
N GLU A 109 18.75 41.97 82.32
CA GLU A 109 18.53 40.95 83.35
C GLU A 109 17.86 39.69 82.77
N LEU A 110 16.91 39.84 81.83
CA LEU A 110 16.28 38.73 81.14
C LEU A 110 17.31 37.92 80.34
N GLN A 111 18.24 38.59 79.66
CA GLN A 111 19.31 37.91 78.92
C GLN A 111 20.25 37.14 79.87
N LYS A 112 20.67 37.74 80.99
CA LYS A 112 21.49 37.06 82.01
C LYS A 112 20.80 35.84 82.60
N VAL A 113 19.51 35.95 82.94
CA VAL A 113 18.72 34.84 83.50
C VAL A 113 18.51 33.74 82.45
N ALA A 114 18.29 34.10 81.18
CA ALA A 114 18.19 33.13 80.08
C ALA A 114 19.51 32.35 79.87
N GLU A 115 20.65 33.04 79.92
CA GLU A 115 21.96 32.42 79.82
C GLU A 115 22.25 31.49 81.02
N ALA A 116 21.94 31.95 82.24
CA ALA A 116 22.06 31.14 83.45
C ALA A 116 21.14 29.91 83.43
N LEU A 117 19.88 30.06 82.97
CA LEU A 117 18.93 28.96 82.82
C LEU A 117 19.42 27.93 81.80
N ARG A 118 19.98 28.39 80.67
CA ARG A 118 20.58 27.51 79.66
C ARG A 118 21.79 26.76 80.20
N GLN A 119 22.65 27.40 80.99
CA GLN A 119 23.80 26.75 81.62
C GLN A 119 23.36 25.73 82.69
N SER A 120 22.42 26.12 83.56
CA SER A 120 21.83 25.24 84.58
C SER A 120 21.17 24.00 83.95
N THR A 121 20.38 24.20 82.89
CA THR A 121 19.74 23.10 82.14
C THR A 121 20.80 22.18 81.52
N LYS A 122 21.86 22.74 80.92
CA LYS A 122 22.97 21.95 80.34
C LYS A 122 23.69 21.11 81.41
N GLN A 123 23.90 21.68 82.59
CA GLN A 123 24.57 21.00 83.71
C GLN A 123 23.69 19.91 84.31
N LEU A 124 22.39 20.16 84.48
CA LEU A 124 21.41 19.15 84.87
C LEU A 124 21.35 17.99 83.86
N CYS A 125 21.23 18.29 82.57
CA CYS A 125 21.20 17.27 81.52
C CYS A 125 22.50 16.45 81.49
N ARG A 126 23.65 17.06 81.74
CA ARG A 126 24.93 16.34 81.81
C ARG A 126 24.95 15.40 83.02
N ASN A 127 24.60 15.88 84.20
CA ASN A 127 24.57 15.07 85.42
C ASN A 127 23.52 13.93 85.37
N LEU A 128 22.39 14.13 84.70
CA LEU A 128 21.40 13.07 84.45
C LEU A 128 21.87 12.07 83.38
N LYS A 129 22.65 12.53 82.38
CA LYS A 129 23.18 11.68 81.30
C LYS A 129 24.38 10.86 81.74
N ASP A 130 25.20 11.40 82.65
CA ASP A 130 26.39 10.75 83.18
C ASP A 130 26.05 9.56 84.09
N ASN A 131 24.75 9.26 84.30
CA ASN A 131 24.14 8.12 85.02
C ASN A 131 25.17 7.14 85.59
N PRO A 132 25.83 7.52 86.70
CA PRO A 132 26.83 6.66 87.27
C PRO A 132 26.06 5.55 87.95
N ASN A 133 26.13 4.33 87.42
CA ASN A 133 25.74 3.16 88.19
C ASN A 133 26.76 2.98 89.32
N VAL A 134 26.64 3.83 90.35
CA VAL A 134 27.61 3.96 91.45
C VAL A 134 27.81 2.60 92.10
N ALA A 135 26.75 1.80 92.25
CA ALA A 135 26.84 0.45 92.78
C ALA A 135 27.69 -0.48 91.92
N GLU A 136 27.48 -0.49 90.60
CA GLU A 136 28.28 -1.30 89.67
C GLU A 136 29.74 -0.83 89.59
N ASN A 137 29.97 0.48 89.57
CA ASN A 137 31.31 1.04 89.62
C ASN A 137 32.03 0.67 90.92
N MET A 138 31.35 0.70 92.07
CA MET A 138 31.93 0.30 93.35
C MET A 138 32.22 -1.21 93.42
N LEU A 139 31.33 -2.03 92.85
CA LEU A 139 31.57 -3.48 92.72
C LEU A 139 32.77 -3.76 91.81
N LYS A 140 32.90 -3.02 90.70
CA LYS A 140 34.03 -3.10 89.78
C LYS A 140 35.35 -2.68 90.44
N VAL A 141 35.36 -1.58 91.18
CA VAL A 141 36.55 -1.14 91.95
C VAL A 141 36.94 -2.20 92.98
N ALA A 142 35.97 -2.82 93.65
CA ALA A 142 36.25 -3.89 94.60
C ALA A 142 36.83 -5.14 93.92
N SER A 143 36.28 -5.55 92.77
CA SER A 143 36.78 -6.73 92.02
C SER A 143 38.15 -6.48 91.39
N GLU A 144 38.39 -5.31 90.80
CA GLU A 144 39.70 -4.93 90.23
C GLU A 144 40.77 -4.87 91.32
N ARG A 145 40.44 -4.30 92.48
CA ARG A 145 41.33 -4.32 93.64
C ARG A 145 41.69 -5.73 94.08
N GLN A 146 40.71 -6.63 94.16
CA GLN A 146 40.96 -8.04 94.52
C GLN A 146 41.82 -8.74 93.46
N ALA A 147 41.55 -8.52 92.17
CA ALA A 147 42.36 -9.05 91.07
C ALA A 147 43.81 -8.55 91.14
N LEU A 148 44.01 -7.25 91.41
CA LEU A 148 45.33 -6.66 91.58
C LEU A 148 46.06 -7.23 92.81
N GLN A 149 45.38 -7.43 93.93
CA GLN A 149 45.97 -8.08 95.11
C GLN A 149 46.44 -9.51 94.81
N LEU A 150 45.63 -10.29 94.09
CA LEU A 150 46.00 -11.64 93.67
C LEU A 150 47.21 -11.63 92.71
N LEU A 151 47.23 -10.70 91.74
CA LEU A 151 48.34 -10.54 90.81
C LEU A 151 49.65 -10.18 91.54
N LEU A 152 49.59 -9.19 92.43
CA LEU A 152 50.75 -8.76 93.23
C LEU A 152 51.25 -9.88 94.15
N SER A 153 50.34 -10.61 94.80
CA SER A 153 50.69 -11.78 95.62
C SER A 153 51.32 -12.89 94.79
N GLY A 154 50.82 -13.15 93.59
CA GLY A 154 51.42 -14.10 92.64
C GLY A 154 52.83 -13.69 92.22
N CYS A 155 53.04 -12.41 91.93
CA CYS A 155 54.35 -11.85 91.61
C CYS A 155 55.34 -11.99 92.77
N LEU A 156 54.91 -11.71 94.01
CA LEU A 156 55.75 -11.87 95.20
C LEU A 156 56.22 -13.33 95.37
N ASN A 157 55.30 -14.29 95.24
CA ASN A 157 55.63 -15.71 95.31
C ASN A 157 56.59 -16.13 94.20
N GLU A 158 56.41 -15.60 92.98
CA GLU A 158 57.26 -15.99 91.86
C GLU A 158 58.67 -15.39 91.93
N ILE A 159 58.80 -14.18 92.47
CA ILE A 159 60.10 -13.57 92.77
C ILE A 159 60.81 -14.39 93.85
N GLU A 160 60.11 -14.84 94.90
CA GLU A 160 60.68 -15.67 95.97
C GLU A 160 61.17 -17.04 95.47
N VAL A 161 60.38 -17.72 94.63
CA VAL A 161 60.66 -19.11 94.22
C VAL A 161 61.58 -19.18 93.00
N PHE A 162 61.35 -18.31 92.01
CA PHE A 162 62.00 -18.40 90.70
C PHE A 162 62.86 -17.18 90.33
N GLY A 163 62.77 -16.08 91.09
CA GLY A 163 63.45 -14.83 90.77
C GLY A 163 62.95 -14.20 89.46
N LYS A 164 61.67 -14.38 89.15
CA LYS A 164 61.03 -13.93 87.91
C LYS A 164 59.75 -13.14 88.18
N LEU A 165 59.29 -12.41 87.17
CA LEU A 165 58.14 -11.49 87.23
C LEU A 165 57.09 -11.85 86.18
N GLN A 166 56.97 -13.14 85.86
CA GLN A 166 56.14 -13.65 84.78
C GLN A 166 54.63 -13.34 84.92
N PRO A 167 53.99 -13.33 86.11
CA PRO A 167 52.54 -13.13 86.20
C PRO A 167 52.16 -11.71 85.77
N LEU A 168 53.02 -10.73 86.10
CA LEU A 168 52.84 -9.35 85.67
C LEU A 168 52.98 -9.24 84.15
N LEU A 169 53.99 -9.89 83.57
CA LEU A 169 54.22 -9.85 82.13
C LEU A 169 53.08 -10.52 81.37
N GLU A 170 52.60 -11.67 81.83
CA GLU A 170 51.42 -12.35 81.28
C GLU A 170 50.17 -11.47 81.36
N SER A 171 49.92 -10.83 82.50
CA SER A 171 48.78 -9.94 82.69
C SER A 171 48.83 -8.72 81.77
N VAL A 172 50.00 -8.08 81.62
CA VAL A 172 50.19 -6.91 80.75
C VAL A 172 49.97 -7.29 79.29
N MET A 173 50.60 -8.38 78.83
CA MET A 173 50.44 -8.85 77.45
C MET A 173 49.00 -9.28 77.15
N ALA A 174 48.32 -9.90 78.11
CA ALA A 174 46.90 -10.25 77.98
C ALA A 174 46.02 -9.00 77.86
N GLN A 175 46.32 -7.95 78.62
CA GLN A 175 45.58 -6.70 78.58
C GLN A 175 45.82 -5.93 77.28
N GLU A 176 47.07 -5.83 76.80
CA GLU A 176 47.40 -5.23 75.50
C GLU A 176 46.68 -5.95 74.35
N ALA A 177 46.66 -7.29 74.36
CA ALA A 177 45.95 -8.07 73.35
C ALA A 177 44.42 -7.86 73.41
N ALA A 178 43.86 -7.76 74.61
CA ALA A 178 42.44 -7.48 74.80
C ALA A 178 42.06 -6.06 74.32
N GLU A 179 42.90 -5.06 74.59
CA GLU A 179 42.72 -3.70 74.10
C GLU A 179 42.75 -3.62 72.57
N GLN A 180 43.72 -4.28 71.93
CA GLN A 180 43.78 -4.37 70.46
C GLN A 180 42.53 -5.05 69.87
N ALA A 181 42.11 -6.18 70.44
CA ALA A 181 40.91 -6.88 69.99
C ALA A 181 39.63 -6.03 70.16
N MET A 182 39.56 -5.23 71.23
CA MET A 182 38.46 -4.29 71.47
C MET A 182 38.46 -3.17 70.43
N GLU A 183 39.62 -2.57 70.14
CA GLU A 183 39.75 -1.51 69.13
C GLU A 183 39.37 -2.02 67.73
N GLU A 184 39.86 -3.20 67.33
CA GLU A 184 39.46 -3.83 66.07
C GLU A 184 37.95 -4.10 66.00
N THR A 185 37.35 -4.53 67.11
CA THR A 185 35.91 -4.77 67.18
C THR A 185 35.12 -3.47 67.02
N ILE A 186 35.55 -2.39 67.67
CA ILE A 186 34.96 -1.06 67.54
C ILE A 186 35.08 -0.56 66.09
N GLU A 187 36.23 -0.74 65.45
CA GLU A 187 36.43 -0.32 64.07
C GLU A 187 35.57 -1.13 63.09
N ARG A 188 35.50 -2.46 63.27
CA ARG A 188 34.57 -3.32 62.51
C ARG A 188 33.12 -2.91 62.73
N GLU A 189 32.71 -2.59 63.95
CA GLU A 189 31.35 -2.13 64.24
C GLU A 189 31.05 -0.79 63.56
N LYS A 190 31.99 0.17 63.61
CA LYS A 190 31.86 1.46 62.91
C LYS A 190 31.71 1.27 61.41
N ASN A 191 32.56 0.44 60.81
CA ASN A 191 32.55 0.17 59.37
C ASN A 191 31.27 -0.55 58.94
N THR A 192 30.83 -1.57 59.67
CA THR A 192 29.57 -2.27 59.37
C THR A 192 28.36 -1.34 59.56
N THR A 193 28.35 -0.50 60.59
CA THR A 193 27.29 0.50 60.81
C THR A 193 27.25 1.53 59.68
N ALA A 194 28.41 2.01 59.21
CA ALA A 194 28.50 2.91 58.07
C ALA A 194 27.98 2.25 56.77
N ALA A 195 28.39 1.02 56.50
CA ALA A 195 27.92 0.25 55.34
C ALA A 195 26.40 0.01 55.38
N VAL A 196 25.84 -0.35 56.54
CA VAL A 196 24.38 -0.50 56.71
C VAL A 196 23.65 0.82 56.47
N ARG A 197 24.20 1.95 56.92
CA ARG A 197 23.62 3.27 56.65
C ARG A 197 23.62 3.60 55.17
N GLN A 198 24.72 3.33 54.46
CA GLN A 198 24.82 3.54 53.02
C GLN A 198 23.82 2.66 52.26
N LEU A 199 23.79 1.35 52.52
CA LEU A 199 22.84 0.43 51.89
C LEU A 199 21.37 0.82 52.14
N ARG A 200 21.06 1.36 53.32
CA ARG A 200 19.71 1.88 53.61
C ARG A 200 19.36 3.12 52.80
N ASN A 201 20.34 3.97 52.49
CA ASN A 201 20.14 5.13 51.64
C ASN A 201 19.98 4.71 50.18
N ASP A 202 20.87 3.85 49.68
CA ASP A 202 20.81 3.33 48.31
C ASP A 202 19.47 2.62 48.05
N LEU A 203 19.02 1.78 49.00
CA LEU A 203 17.72 1.12 48.90
C LEU A 203 16.54 2.11 48.89
N ARG A 204 16.67 3.25 49.60
CA ARG A 204 15.64 4.30 49.60
C ARG A 204 15.59 5.02 48.26
N GLU A 205 16.75 5.39 47.73
CA GLU A 205 16.88 6.05 46.43
C GLU A 205 16.38 5.15 45.30
N GLU A 206 16.80 3.88 45.27
CA GLU A 206 16.38 2.93 44.25
C GLU A 206 14.86 2.69 44.26
N LYS A 207 14.23 2.67 45.46
CA LYS A 207 12.77 2.61 45.58
C LYS A 207 12.08 3.84 45.02
N LEU A 208 12.58 5.05 45.33
CA LEU A 208 12.04 6.30 44.80
C LEU A 208 12.15 6.35 43.27
N ASP A 209 13.34 6.05 42.75
CA ASP A 209 13.61 5.93 41.32
C ASP A 209 12.67 4.92 40.64
N HIS A 210 12.47 3.75 41.26
CA HIS A 210 11.57 2.74 40.74
C HIS A 210 10.13 3.24 40.70
N GLU A 211 9.65 3.88 41.77
CA GLU A 211 8.30 4.45 41.82
C GLU A 211 8.09 5.54 40.75
N GLU A 212 9.08 6.40 40.52
CA GLU A 212 9.03 7.42 39.47
C GLU A 212 8.97 6.80 38.07
N ARG A 213 9.86 5.86 37.77
CA ARG A 213 9.83 5.11 36.50
C ARG A 213 8.50 4.39 36.29
N MET A 214 7.92 3.83 37.35
CA MET A 214 6.61 3.17 37.28
C MET A 214 5.47 4.17 37.04
N LYS A 215 5.51 5.36 37.65
CA LYS A 215 4.56 6.45 37.38
C LYS A 215 4.67 6.91 35.93
N GLU A 216 5.87 7.09 35.40
CA GLU A 216 6.10 7.51 34.02
C GLU A 216 5.60 6.46 33.01
N LYS A 217 5.95 5.17 33.22
CA LYS A 217 5.45 4.07 32.39
C LYS A 217 3.92 3.97 32.44
N LYS A 218 3.30 4.17 33.61
CA LYS A 218 1.82 4.20 33.74
C LYS A 218 1.22 5.36 32.95
N LYS A 219 1.81 6.57 33.00
CA LYS A 219 1.37 7.71 32.19
C LYS A 219 1.46 7.39 30.69
N GLY A 220 2.58 6.84 30.24
CA GLY A 220 2.77 6.42 28.85
C GLY A 220 1.74 5.37 28.41
N LEU A 221 1.46 4.39 29.27
CA LEU A 221 0.45 3.35 29.01
C LEU A 221 -0.96 3.94 28.87
N VAL A 222 -1.33 4.93 29.69
CA VAL A 222 -2.63 5.62 29.56
C VAL A 222 -2.70 6.41 28.25
N ALA A 223 -1.64 7.15 27.90
CA ALA A 223 -1.59 7.89 26.64
C ALA A 223 -1.70 6.98 25.41
N LEU A 224 -0.96 5.86 25.39
CA LEU A 224 -1.03 4.84 24.34
C LEU A 224 -2.42 4.20 24.24
N LYS A 225 -3.08 3.94 25.37
CA LYS A 225 -4.46 3.42 25.39
C LYS A 225 -5.43 4.42 24.77
N GLU A 226 -5.29 5.72 25.07
CA GLU A 226 -6.16 6.74 24.51
C GLU A 226 -5.93 6.90 23.00
N GLN A 227 -4.67 6.94 22.55
CA GLN A 227 -4.32 6.94 21.12
C GLN A 227 -4.88 5.72 20.38
N LEU A 228 -4.82 4.55 21.00
CA LEU A 228 -5.37 3.34 20.39
C LEU A 228 -6.90 3.43 20.30
N LYS A 229 -7.56 4.00 21.30
CA LYS A 229 -9.01 4.22 21.30
C LYS A 229 -9.43 5.23 20.23
N THR A 230 -8.72 6.35 20.11
CA THR A 230 -9.00 7.36 19.07
C THR A 230 -8.79 6.77 17.68
N LEU A 231 -7.66 6.11 17.42
CA LEU A 231 -7.38 5.46 16.13
C LEU A 231 -8.44 4.40 15.78
N LYS A 232 -8.90 3.60 16.75
CA LYS A 232 -10.00 2.65 16.52
C LYS A 232 -11.30 3.35 16.15
N MET A 233 -11.62 4.45 16.83
CA MET A 233 -12.83 5.22 16.53
C MET A 233 -12.75 5.86 15.14
N ASP A 234 -11.64 6.50 14.82
CA ASP A 234 -11.39 7.14 13.52
C ASP A 234 -11.39 6.11 12.38
N THR A 235 -10.74 4.97 12.57
CA THR A 235 -10.74 3.88 11.59
C THR A 235 -12.14 3.32 11.37
N ALA A 236 -12.91 3.10 12.44
CA ALA A 236 -14.28 2.61 12.34
C ALA A 236 -15.18 3.61 11.61
N VAL A 237 -15.03 4.90 11.91
CA VAL A 237 -15.76 5.99 11.24
C VAL A 237 -15.37 6.06 9.77
N SER A 238 -14.07 6.14 9.47
CA SER A 238 -13.53 6.19 8.10
C SER A 238 -13.98 4.97 7.26
N THR A 239 -13.92 3.77 7.82
CA THR A 239 -14.38 2.54 7.15
C THR A 239 -15.88 2.62 6.82
N ARG A 240 -16.71 3.13 7.74
CA ARG A 240 -18.14 3.31 7.50
C ARG A 240 -18.41 4.35 6.42
N TYR A 241 -17.68 5.46 6.41
CA TYR A 241 -17.78 6.49 5.37
C TYR A 241 -17.37 5.94 4.01
N LEU A 242 -16.20 5.31 3.93
CA LEU A 242 -15.68 4.72 2.70
C LEU A 242 -16.61 3.62 2.17
N SER A 243 -17.16 2.78 3.04
CA SER A 243 -18.14 1.77 2.64
C SER A 243 -19.39 2.41 2.05
N LYS A 244 -19.93 3.48 2.67
CA LYS A 244 -21.11 4.19 2.16
C LYS A 244 -20.83 4.87 0.83
N GLU A 245 -19.69 5.53 0.71
CA GLU A 245 -19.25 6.19 -0.52
C GLU A 245 -19.10 5.17 -1.65
N LEU A 246 -18.42 4.04 -1.39
CA LEU A 246 -18.25 2.96 -2.35
C LEU A 246 -19.59 2.35 -2.77
N THR A 247 -20.53 2.16 -1.84
CA THR A 247 -21.88 1.69 -2.20
C THR A 247 -22.63 2.70 -3.07
N ALA A 248 -22.55 3.99 -2.76
CA ALA A 248 -23.22 5.04 -3.51
C ALA A 248 -22.65 5.16 -4.94
N VAL A 249 -21.32 5.12 -5.09
CA VAL A 249 -20.63 5.12 -6.39
C VAL A 249 -21.02 3.89 -7.20
N ASN A 250 -20.96 2.69 -6.60
CA ASN A 250 -21.36 1.45 -7.29
C ASN A 250 -22.84 1.47 -7.72
N GLU A 251 -23.74 1.98 -6.88
CA GLU A 251 -25.15 2.11 -7.25
C GLU A 251 -25.36 3.11 -8.39
N HIS A 252 -24.68 4.26 -8.33
CA HIS A 252 -24.73 5.25 -9.40
C HIS A 252 -24.21 4.67 -10.72
N GLU A 253 -23.06 4.03 -10.69
CA GLU A 253 -22.44 3.40 -11.85
C GLU A 253 -23.33 2.29 -12.43
N ARG A 254 -23.91 1.43 -11.58
CA ARG A 254 -24.88 0.42 -12.01
C ARG A 254 -26.11 1.03 -12.68
N ARG A 255 -26.63 2.15 -12.16
CA ARG A 255 -27.78 2.86 -12.76
C ARG A 255 -27.40 3.42 -14.13
N LEU A 256 -26.24 4.05 -14.24
CA LEU A 256 -25.74 4.61 -15.50
C LEU A 256 -25.51 3.52 -16.56
N GLN A 257 -24.83 2.43 -16.19
CA GLN A 257 -24.61 1.28 -17.07
C GLN A 257 -25.94 0.67 -17.52
N ARG A 258 -26.93 0.57 -16.62
CA ARG A 258 -28.27 0.08 -16.95
C ARG A 258 -28.98 0.99 -17.96
N THR A 259 -28.93 2.31 -17.79
CA THR A 259 -29.54 3.24 -18.76
C THR A 259 -28.86 3.16 -20.11
N GLN A 260 -27.51 3.14 -20.14
CA GLN A 260 -26.74 2.99 -21.38
C GLN A 260 -27.08 1.69 -22.11
N LEU A 261 -27.18 0.58 -21.37
CA LEU A 261 -27.56 -0.71 -21.94
C LEU A 261 -28.99 -0.69 -22.48
N GLN A 262 -29.93 -0.03 -21.79
CA GLN A 262 -31.30 0.13 -22.28
C GLN A 262 -31.36 0.96 -23.57
N ASP A 263 -30.57 2.03 -23.66
CA ASP A 263 -30.54 2.88 -24.86
C ASP A 263 -29.89 2.15 -26.04
N LEU A 264 -28.78 1.44 -25.82
CA LEU A 264 -28.18 0.55 -26.83
C LEU A 264 -29.15 -0.54 -27.30
N LEU A 265 -29.94 -1.13 -26.40
CA LEU A 265 -30.97 -2.11 -26.78
C LEU A 265 -32.08 -1.49 -27.64
N LYS A 266 -32.49 -0.25 -27.36
CA LYS A 266 -33.46 0.47 -28.21
C LYS A 266 -32.86 0.75 -29.58
N GLU A 267 -31.62 1.22 -29.65
CA GLU A 267 -30.91 1.46 -30.91
C GLU A 267 -30.77 0.18 -31.72
N LEU A 268 -30.37 -0.93 -31.08
CA LEU A 268 -30.33 -2.25 -31.71
C LEU A 268 -31.70 -2.64 -32.29
N GLY A 269 -32.77 -2.41 -31.53
CA GLY A 269 -34.13 -2.66 -31.99
C GLY A 269 -34.53 -1.81 -33.20
N LEU A 270 -34.18 -0.53 -33.21
CA LEU A 270 -34.43 0.38 -34.33
C LEU A 270 -33.66 -0.03 -35.59
N VAL A 271 -32.37 -0.35 -35.44
CA VAL A 271 -31.53 -0.83 -36.55
C VAL A 271 -32.06 -2.15 -37.08
N GLN A 272 -32.49 -3.08 -36.21
CA GLN A 272 -33.09 -4.33 -36.65
C GLN A 272 -34.38 -4.10 -37.45
N GLN A 273 -35.25 -3.18 -37.00
CA GLN A 273 -36.45 -2.79 -37.75
C GLN A 273 -36.09 -2.17 -39.11
N GLN A 274 -35.07 -1.31 -39.18
CA GLN A 274 -34.59 -0.74 -40.44
C GLN A 274 -34.11 -1.83 -41.40
N ILE A 275 -33.31 -2.80 -40.92
CA ILE A 275 -32.85 -3.94 -41.71
C ILE A 275 -34.05 -4.74 -42.25
N ASP A 276 -35.06 -4.99 -41.43
CA ASP A 276 -36.24 -5.76 -41.85
C ASP A 276 -37.07 -5.00 -42.89
N ILE A 277 -37.22 -3.68 -42.74
CA ILE A 277 -37.86 -2.81 -43.75
C ILE A 277 -37.05 -2.81 -45.05
N GLU A 278 -35.73 -2.63 -44.99
CA GLU A 278 -34.85 -2.64 -46.16
C GLU A 278 -34.89 -4.00 -46.88
N LYS A 279 -34.88 -5.12 -46.15
CA LYS A 279 -35.05 -6.45 -46.72
C LYS A 279 -36.39 -6.59 -47.43
N ALA A 280 -37.48 -6.10 -46.82
CA ALA A 280 -38.81 -6.16 -47.43
C ALA A 280 -38.89 -5.29 -48.70
N VAL A 281 -38.39 -4.05 -48.65
CA VAL A 281 -38.33 -3.15 -49.81
C VAL A 281 -37.43 -3.71 -50.92
N HIS A 282 -36.28 -4.28 -50.56
CA HIS A 282 -35.40 -4.93 -51.53
C HIS A 282 -36.09 -6.14 -52.18
N ALA A 283 -36.82 -6.94 -51.40
CA ALA A 283 -37.57 -8.08 -51.94
C ALA A 283 -38.65 -7.63 -52.93
N THR A 284 -39.46 -6.62 -52.58
CA THR A 284 -40.50 -6.08 -53.49
C THR A 284 -39.89 -5.43 -54.73
N GLN A 285 -38.78 -4.71 -54.58
CA GLN A 285 -38.05 -4.12 -55.72
C GLN A 285 -37.47 -5.19 -56.64
N ALA A 286 -36.88 -6.26 -56.07
CA ALA A 286 -36.37 -7.39 -56.83
C ALA A 286 -37.50 -8.10 -57.60
N ASP A 287 -38.66 -8.29 -56.98
CA ASP A 287 -39.82 -8.90 -57.64
C ASP A 287 -40.39 -8.01 -58.75
N PHE A 288 -40.46 -6.69 -58.54
CA PHE A 288 -40.84 -5.73 -59.57
C PHE A 288 -39.88 -5.75 -60.76
N LEU A 289 -38.57 -5.75 -60.52
CA LEU A 289 -37.57 -5.85 -61.57
C LEU A 289 -37.65 -7.19 -62.32
N ARG A 290 -37.91 -8.30 -61.61
CA ARG A 290 -38.17 -9.60 -62.25
C ARG A 290 -39.41 -9.57 -63.13
N GLN A 291 -40.49 -8.93 -62.70
CA GLN A 291 -41.70 -8.78 -63.52
C GLN A 291 -41.46 -7.95 -64.77
N ILE A 292 -40.72 -6.84 -64.67
CA ILE A 292 -40.33 -6.04 -65.85
C ILE A 292 -39.43 -6.86 -66.77
N ALA A 293 -38.42 -7.54 -66.24
CA ALA A 293 -37.53 -8.38 -67.04
C ALA A 293 -38.32 -9.49 -67.76
N ALA A 294 -39.29 -10.10 -67.08
CA ALA A 294 -40.17 -11.10 -67.69
C ALA A 294 -41.05 -10.50 -68.81
N LYS A 295 -41.64 -9.31 -68.60
CA LYS A 295 -42.39 -8.60 -69.64
C LYS A 295 -41.53 -8.22 -70.83
N MET A 296 -40.33 -7.68 -70.59
CA MET A 296 -39.38 -7.34 -71.66
C MET A 296 -38.94 -8.58 -72.43
N GLN A 297 -38.77 -9.71 -71.75
CA GLN A 297 -38.49 -10.99 -72.38
C GLN A 297 -39.67 -11.48 -73.22
N GLU A 298 -40.90 -11.39 -72.70
CA GLU A 298 -42.13 -11.72 -73.43
C GLU A 298 -42.31 -10.82 -74.67
N ASP A 299 -42.15 -9.51 -74.52
CA ASP A 299 -42.17 -8.55 -75.62
C ASP A 299 -41.10 -8.89 -76.66
N SER A 300 -39.87 -9.18 -76.23
CA SER A 300 -38.78 -9.60 -77.13
C SER A 300 -39.13 -10.88 -77.90
N VAL A 301 -39.72 -11.88 -77.25
CA VAL A 301 -40.18 -13.12 -77.91
C VAL A 301 -41.33 -12.83 -78.87
N SER A 302 -42.28 -11.96 -78.49
CA SER A 302 -43.39 -11.57 -79.35
C SER A 302 -42.94 -10.81 -80.60
N TRP A 303 -41.97 -9.89 -80.46
CA TRP A 303 -41.38 -9.17 -81.57
C TRP A 303 -40.56 -10.08 -82.48
N ALA A 304 -39.80 -11.03 -81.90
CA ALA A 304 -39.11 -12.05 -82.68
C ALA A 304 -40.11 -12.90 -83.48
N SER A 305 -41.19 -13.37 -82.85
CA SER A 305 -42.25 -14.14 -83.52
C SER A 305 -42.91 -13.36 -84.65
N ARG A 306 -43.27 -12.09 -84.41
CA ARG A 306 -43.84 -11.20 -85.45
C ARG A 306 -42.87 -10.97 -86.59
N HIS A 307 -41.60 -10.74 -86.28
CA HIS A 307 -40.57 -10.58 -87.29
C HIS A 307 -40.40 -11.84 -88.13
N ASP A 308 -40.43 -13.03 -87.51
CA ASP A 308 -40.37 -14.31 -88.21
C ASP A 308 -41.63 -14.55 -89.07
N GLU A 309 -42.81 -14.21 -88.58
CA GLU A 309 -44.07 -14.24 -89.35
C GLU A 309 -44.04 -13.28 -90.55
N ASP A 310 -43.60 -12.04 -90.34
CA ASP A 310 -43.45 -11.04 -91.40
C ASP A 310 -42.39 -11.47 -92.43
N LEU A 311 -41.25 -12.02 -91.98
CA LEU A 311 -40.25 -12.61 -92.86
C LEU A 311 -40.84 -13.75 -93.69
N ALA A 312 -41.54 -14.70 -93.06
CA ALA A 312 -42.18 -15.81 -93.76
C ALA A 312 -43.25 -15.30 -94.77
N ALA A 313 -44.01 -14.27 -94.42
CA ALA A 313 -44.96 -13.63 -95.31
C ALA A 313 -44.25 -12.98 -96.52
N ARG A 314 -43.15 -12.24 -96.28
CA ARG A 314 -42.33 -11.63 -97.34
C ARG A 314 -41.61 -12.65 -98.20
N GLU A 315 -41.13 -13.74 -97.63
CA GLU A 315 -40.57 -14.87 -98.38
C GLU A 315 -41.62 -15.53 -99.28
N LYS A 316 -42.83 -15.74 -98.76
CA LYS A 316 -43.96 -16.27 -99.54
C LYS A 316 -44.38 -15.30 -100.65
N GLU A 317 -44.44 -14.00 -100.40
CA GLU A 317 -44.68 -12.98 -101.42
C GLU A 317 -43.59 -13.02 -102.50
N LEU A 318 -42.31 -13.06 -102.10
CA LEU A 318 -41.18 -13.20 -103.02
C LEU A 318 -41.27 -14.49 -103.85
N GLU A 319 -41.69 -15.59 -103.25
CA GLU A 319 -41.84 -16.86 -103.94
C GLU A 319 -43.02 -16.84 -104.92
N MET A 320 -44.15 -16.24 -104.54
CA MET A 320 -45.25 -15.98 -105.47
C MET A 320 -44.82 -15.07 -106.61
N LEU A 321 -44.07 -14.00 -106.34
CA LEU A 321 -43.54 -13.10 -107.36
C LEU A 321 -42.57 -13.83 -108.31
N LYS A 322 -41.71 -14.70 -107.78
CA LYS A 322 -40.82 -15.56 -108.58
C LYS A 322 -41.62 -16.53 -109.44
N GLN A 323 -42.68 -17.13 -108.91
CA GLN A 323 -43.57 -18.01 -109.67
C GLN A 323 -44.33 -17.26 -110.76
N GLN A 324 -44.86 -16.08 -110.47
CA GLN A 324 -45.47 -15.19 -111.45
C GLN A 324 -44.47 -14.81 -112.54
N HIS A 325 -43.28 -14.34 -112.16
CA HIS A 325 -42.22 -14.01 -113.10
C HIS A 325 -41.83 -15.22 -113.98
N ALA A 326 -41.74 -16.42 -113.40
CA ALA A 326 -41.46 -17.64 -114.17
C ALA A 326 -42.60 -18.01 -115.14
N ARG A 327 -43.87 -17.81 -114.74
CA ARG A 327 -45.03 -17.99 -115.63
C ARG A 327 -45.02 -16.96 -116.76
N ASP A 328 -44.85 -15.69 -116.43
CA ASP A 328 -44.79 -14.59 -117.41
C ASP A 328 -43.62 -14.80 -118.38
N LEU A 329 -42.46 -15.26 -117.90
CA LEU A 329 -41.31 -15.61 -118.74
C LEU A 329 -41.64 -16.77 -119.70
N LEU A 330 -42.42 -17.75 -119.26
CA LEU A 330 -42.83 -18.90 -120.07
C LEU A 330 -43.90 -18.51 -121.11
N GLU A 331 -44.84 -17.64 -120.73
CA GLU A 331 -45.79 -17.04 -121.67
C GLU A 331 -45.11 -16.15 -122.70
N LEU A 332 -44.12 -15.35 -122.28
CA LEU A 332 -43.30 -14.54 -123.19
C LEU A 332 -42.54 -15.45 -124.17
N LYS A 333 -41.89 -16.52 -123.69
CA LYS A 333 -41.21 -17.49 -124.59
C LYS A 333 -42.18 -18.13 -125.58
N LYS A 334 -43.38 -18.53 -125.13
CA LYS A 334 -44.43 -19.05 -126.03
C LYS A 334 -44.90 -18.01 -127.05
N ALA A 335 -45.03 -16.75 -126.64
CA ALA A 335 -45.39 -15.65 -127.53
C ALA A 335 -44.26 -15.34 -128.53
N GLU A 336 -43.00 -15.38 -128.10
CA GLU A 336 -41.82 -15.24 -128.96
C GLU A 336 -41.71 -16.40 -129.95
N GLU A 337 -41.98 -17.64 -129.54
CA GLU A 337 -42.02 -18.81 -130.42
C GLU A 337 -43.15 -18.70 -131.44
N LYS A 338 -44.36 -18.30 -131.01
CA LYS A 338 -45.49 -18.01 -131.91
C LYS A 338 -45.15 -16.91 -132.90
N TYR A 339 -44.53 -15.83 -132.45
CA TYR A 339 -44.10 -14.72 -133.30
C TYR A 339 -43.01 -15.16 -134.30
N LYS A 340 -42.05 -15.99 -133.89
CA LYS A 340 -41.04 -16.58 -134.78
C LYS A 340 -41.66 -17.50 -135.82
N MET A 341 -42.60 -18.35 -135.42
CA MET A 341 -43.34 -19.23 -136.33
C MET A 341 -44.19 -18.43 -137.32
N GLU A 342 -44.87 -17.39 -136.85
CA GLU A 342 -45.68 -16.50 -137.68
C GLU A 342 -44.82 -15.68 -138.66
N GLN A 343 -43.65 -15.19 -138.23
CA GLN A 343 -42.67 -14.57 -139.13
C GLN A 343 -42.12 -15.55 -140.17
N ALA A 344 -41.84 -16.79 -139.79
CA ALA A 344 -41.38 -17.83 -140.73
C ALA A 344 -42.46 -18.15 -141.78
N LEU A 345 -43.72 -18.28 -141.34
CA LEU A 345 -44.87 -18.53 -142.21
C LEU A 345 -45.15 -17.35 -143.16
N LYS A 346 -44.94 -16.12 -142.70
CA LYS A 346 -45.07 -14.91 -143.51
C LYS A 346 -43.98 -14.84 -144.59
N ARG A 347 -42.73 -15.14 -144.25
CA ARG A 347 -41.62 -15.24 -145.23
C ARG A 347 -41.88 -16.33 -146.27
N GLU A 348 -42.43 -17.47 -145.86
CA GLU A 348 -42.78 -18.55 -146.79
C GLU A 348 -43.93 -18.16 -147.73
N ARG A 349 -44.94 -17.43 -147.24
CA ARG A 349 -46.05 -16.88 -148.03
C ARG A 349 -45.58 -15.80 -149.02
N GLU A 350 -44.65 -14.94 -148.63
CA GLU A 350 -44.10 -13.90 -149.51
C GLU A 350 -43.23 -14.49 -150.62
N LEU A 351 -42.46 -15.56 -150.35
CA LEU A 351 -41.69 -16.28 -151.36
C LEU A 351 -42.58 -17.01 -152.38
N LYS A 352 -43.63 -17.71 -151.95
CA LYS A 352 -44.58 -18.39 -152.85
C LYS A 352 -45.40 -17.41 -153.69
N ALA A 353 -45.80 -16.28 -153.12
CA ALA A 353 -46.54 -15.24 -153.85
C ALA A 353 -45.67 -14.48 -154.87
N ALA A 354 -44.35 -14.41 -154.67
CA ALA A 354 -43.42 -13.83 -155.65
C ALA A 354 -43.22 -14.77 -156.86
N GLU A 355 -43.07 -16.08 -156.63
CA GLU A 355 -42.93 -17.07 -157.71
C GLU A 355 -44.20 -17.22 -158.57
N GLU A 356 -45.39 -17.06 -157.99
CA GLU A 356 -46.66 -17.11 -158.74
C GLU A 356 -46.92 -15.85 -159.58
N ARG A 357 -46.46 -14.67 -159.14
CA ARG A 357 -46.57 -13.42 -159.91
C ARG A 357 -45.66 -13.42 -161.15
N GLU A 358 -44.46 -13.98 -161.03
CA GLU A 358 -43.51 -14.07 -162.16
C GLU A 358 -43.99 -15.06 -163.25
N ARG A 359 -44.73 -16.11 -162.88
CA ARG A 359 -45.34 -17.07 -163.82
C ARG A 359 -46.56 -16.49 -164.55
N ALA A 360 -47.39 -15.70 -163.87
CA ALA A 360 -48.57 -15.07 -164.46
C ALA A 360 -48.20 -13.99 -165.50
N GLU A 361 -47.18 -13.18 -165.24
CA GLU A 361 -46.72 -12.14 -166.18
C GLU A 361 -46.11 -12.71 -167.47
N PHE A 362 -45.53 -13.92 -167.42
CA PHE A 362 -44.98 -14.60 -168.60
C PHE A 362 -46.06 -15.24 -169.50
N GLU A 363 -47.19 -15.68 -168.93
CA GLU A 363 -48.31 -16.24 -169.70
C GLU A 363 -49.13 -15.15 -170.42
N ASP A 364 -49.40 -14.03 -169.77
CA ASP A 364 -50.16 -12.90 -170.34
C ASP A 364 -49.45 -12.27 -171.57
N MET A 365 -48.10 -12.19 -171.55
CA MET A 365 -47.29 -11.73 -172.69
C MET A 365 -47.34 -12.68 -173.90
N ARG A 366 -47.64 -13.96 -173.66
CA ARG A 366 -47.72 -15.00 -174.71
C ARG A 366 -49.07 -15.01 -175.40
N GLU A 367 -50.15 -14.71 -174.67
CA GLU A 367 -51.51 -14.64 -175.20
C GLU A 367 -51.74 -13.39 -176.05
N ALA A 368 -51.17 -12.23 -175.67
CA ALA A 368 -51.25 -11.00 -176.47
C ALA A 368 -50.65 -11.17 -177.89
N ARG A 369 -49.58 -11.96 -178.05
CA ARG A 369 -48.97 -12.27 -179.36
C ARG A 369 -49.83 -13.15 -180.26
N ARG A 370 -50.65 -14.04 -179.69
CA ARG A 370 -51.55 -14.93 -180.47
C ARG A 370 -52.74 -14.16 -181.05
N VAL A 371 -53.25 -13.17 -180.34
CA VAL A 371 -54.37 -12.33 -180.80
C VAL A 371 -53.93 -11.39 -181.93
N GLN A 372 -52.71 -10.85 -181.89
CA GLN A 372 -52.15 -10.03 -182.99
C GLN A 372 -51.96 -10.82 -184.29
N ALA A 373 -51.57 -12.10 -184.22
CA ALA A 373 -51.40 -12.95 -185.40
C ALA A 373 -52.73 -13.27 -186.13
N ALA A 374 -53.83 -13.44 -185.39
CA ALA A 374 -55.15 -13.74 -185.97
C ALA A 374 -55.73 -12.56 -186.80
N ILE A 375 -55.45 -11.32 -186.39
CA ILE A 375 -55.92 -10.10 -187.07
C ILE A 375 -55.21 -9.92 -188.43
N ILE A 376 -53.94 -10.32 -188.54
CA ILE A 376 -53.14 -10.24 -189.78
C ILE A 376 -53.63 -11.25 -190.83
N ILE A 377 -53.99 -12.47 -190.42
CA ILE A 377 -54.45 -13.54 -191.31
C ILE A 377 -55.84 -13.21 -191.91
N GLN A 378 -56.74 -12.62 -191.14
CA GLN A 378 -58.08 -12.25 -191.62
C GLN A 378 -58.07 -11.01 -192.54
N ALA A 379 -57.11 -10.11 -192.39
CA ALA A 379 -56.92 -8.96 -193.29
C ALA A 379 -56.35 -9.38 -194.67
N TRP A 380 -55.58 -10.47 -194.74
CA TRP A 380 -54.90 -10.90 -195.96
C TRP A 380 -55.82 -11.59 -196.98
N TRP A 381 -56.74 -12.46 -196.54
CA TRP A 381 -57.67 -13.16 -197.46
C TRP A 381 -58.70 -12.22 -198.12
N ARG A 382 -59.13 -11.18 -197.41
CA ARG A 382 -60.03 -10.14 -197.96
C ARG A 382 -59.36 -9.26 -199.01
N GLY A 383 -58.02 -9.22 -199.08
CA GLY A 383 -57.26 -8.46 -200.07
C GLY A 383 -56.90 -9.21 -201.35
N TYR A 384 -56.98 -10.55 -201.40
CA TYR A 384 -56.53 -11.34 -202.55
C TYR A 384 -57.56 -11.42 -203.69
N ARG A 385 -58.86 -11.59 -203.39
CA ARG A 385 -59.90 -11.72 -204.44
C ARG A 385 -60.19 -10.43 -205.22
N VAL A 386 -59.78 -9.26 -204.74
CA VAL A 386 -60.03 -7.95 -205.38
C VAL A 386 -58.98 -7.58 -206.45
N ARG A 387 -57.91 -8.37 -206.68
CA ARG A 387 -56.74 -7.95 -207.50
C ARG A 387 -56.39 -8.71 -208.80
N LYS A 388 -57.28 -9.53 -209.41
CA LYS A 388 -56.94 -10.24 -210.68
C LYS A 388 -58.10 -10.42 -211.68
N ALA A 389 -58.66 -9.34 -212.27
CA ALA A 389 -59.59 -9.44 -213.43
C ALA A 389 -59.52 -8.37 -214.57
N LEU A 390 -58.74 -7.28 -214.57
CA LEU A 390 -58.78 -6.29 -215.70
C LEU A 390 -57.48 -6.19 -216.53
N ALA A 391 -57.44 -6.39 -217.86
CA ALA A 391 -56.41 -5.88 -218.84
C ALA A 391 -54.90 -6.26 -218.76
N GLY A 392 -54.44 -7.22 -219.61
CA GLY A 392 -53.01 -7.34 -219.91
C GLY A 392 -52.65 -6.17 -220.84
N GLY A 393 -51.50 -5.55 -220.73
CA GLY A 393 -50.42 -5.80 -219.77
C GLY A 393 -50.58 -4.99 -218.49
N GLY A 394 -50.48 -5.64 -217.33
CA GLY A 394 -50.61 -4.96 -216.04
C GLY A 394 -52.06 -4.89 -215.57
N LYS A 395 -52.61 -6.06 -215.21
CA LYS A 395 -54.05 -6.19 -215.03
C LYS A 395 -54.59 -5.46 -213.77
N LYS A 396 -55.35 -4.36 -213.96
CA LYS A 396 -56.10 -3.55 -212.97
C LYS A 396 -57.01 -4.41 -212.03
N THR A 397 -57.32 -3.89 -210.84
CA THR A 397 -58.66 -3.84 -210.17
C THR A 397 -58.58 -3.11 -208.82
N LYS A 398 -59.64 -2.36 -208.52
CA LYS A 398 -59.81 -1.36 -207.46
C LYS A 398 -60.73 -1.94 -206.35
N LYS A 399 -60.52 -1.53 -205.08
CA LYS A 399 -61.51 -1.22 -203.99
C LYS A 399 -61.41 -1.99 -202.63
N VAL A 400 -60.91 -1.26 -201.61
CA VAL A 400 -61.36 -1.07 -200.19
C VAL A 400 -61.72 -2.24 -199.26
N SER A 401 -61.05 -2.34 -198.09
CA SER A 401 -61.51 -2.04 -196.70
C SER A 401 -60.38 -2.43 -195.71
N LYS A 402 -60.23 -1.97 -194.47
CA LYS A 402 -60.57 -0.78 -193.67
C LYS A 402 -59.96 -1.06 -192.27
N LYS A 403 -59.42 0.00 -191.63
CA LYS A 403 -59.25 0.26 -190.18
C LYS A 403 -58.45 -0.74 -189.32
N LYS A 404 -57.51 -0.21 -188.53
CA LYS A 404 -57.70 0.34 -187.15
C LYS A 404 -58.37 -0.71 -186.25
N LYS A 405 -57.81 -0.99 -185.09
CA LYS A 405 -57.37 -0.02 -184.09
C LYS A 405 -56.29 -0.64 -183.22
#